data_AF-A0A1J5IIG6-F1
#
_entry.id   AF-A0A1J5IIG6-F1
#
_cell.length_a   1.000
_cell.length_b   1.000
_cell.length_c   1.000
_cell.angle_alpha   90.00
_cell.angle_beta   90.00
_cell.angle_gamma   90.00
#
_symmetry.space_group_name_H-M   'P 1'
#
loop_
_entity.id
_entity.type
_entity.pdbx_description
1 polymer ?
#
loop_
_entity_poly.entity_id
_entity_poly.type
_entity_poly.pdbx_seq_one_letter_code
_entity_poly.pdbx_strand_id
1 'polypeptide(L)'
;MYHIIVISSQAYLNESIVEDKISKGVDGIYLSPPFVHKGIVKAVLLDGHHTLEACKRQNIKPQHHFIDDDLVDGLELLFSDEIEWYLDWAKGEVETEWYPTYRLYENIDPINL
;
A
#
# COMPACT_ATOMS: atom_id res chain seq x y z
N MET A 1 15.02 11.48 -8.38
CA MET A 1 13.81 11.11 -7.64
C MET A 1 13.91 9.61 -7.39
N TYR A 2 13.85 9.13 -6.15
CA TYR A 2 13.86 7.69 -5.89
C TYR A 2 12.53 7.10 -6.38
N HIS A 3 12.58 6.05 -7.20
CA HIS A 3 11.38 5.29 -7.57
C HIS A 3 11.00 4.43 -6.37
N ILE A 4 9.96 4.81 -5.65
CA ILE A 4 9.45 4.04 -4.51
C ILE A 4 8.37 3.10 -5.04
N ILE A 5 8.56 1.80 -4.83
CA ILE A 5 7.53 0.79 -5.11
C ILE A 5 6.68 0.63 -3.84
N VAL A 6 5.39 0.91 -3.94
CA VAL A 6 4.45 0.63 -2.86
C VAL A 6 3.86 -0.75 -3.05
N ILE A 7 3.87 -1.55 -1.98
CA ILE A 7 3.25 -2.87 -1.91
C ILE A 7 1.96 -2.74 -1.11
N SER A 8 0.85 -3.16 -1.70
CA SER A 8 -0.45 -3.25 -1.03
C SER A 8 -0.44 -4.42 -0.04
N SER A 9 -0.63 -4.19 1.27
CA SER A 9 -0.63 -5.28 2.26
C SER A 9 -1.84 -6.23 2.18
N GLN A 10 -2.90 -5.83 1.46
CA GLN A 10 -4.08 -6.65 1.17
C GLN A 10 -4.49 -6.50 -0.30
N ALA A 11 -5.13 -7.53 -0.84
CA ALA A 11 -5.68 -7.53 -2.20
C ALA A 11 -7.21 -7.44 -2.24
N TYR A 12 -7.90 -7.77 -1.14
CA TYR A 12 -9.36 -7.71 -1.08
C TYR A 12 -9.87 -6.27 -1.15
N LEU A 13 -10.91 -6.07 -1.95
CA LEU A 13 -11.61 -4.80 -2.11
C LEU A 13 -13.11 -5.04 -2.04
N ASN A 14 -13.78 -4.27 -1.19
CA ASN A 14 -15.23 -4.22 -1.10
C ASN A 14 -15.78 -3.05 -1.93
N GLU A 15 -16.53 -3.37 -2.99
CA GLU A 15 -17.08 -2.40 -3.94
C GLU A 15 -17.91 -1.29 -3.28
N SER A 16 -18.75 -1.63 -2.29
CA SER A 16 -19.58 -0.62 -1.60
C SER A 16 -18.73 0.39 -0.82
N ILE A 17 -17.59 -0.04 -0.27
CA ILE A 17 -16.65 0.86 0.41
C ILE A 17 -15.94 1.74 -0.62
N VAL A 18 -15.54 1.19 -1.77
CA VAL A 18 -14.91 1.96 -2.85
C VAL A 18 -15.85 3.06 -3.35
N GLU A 19 -17.11 2.72 -3.65
CA GLU A 19 -18.12 3.69 -4.10
C GLU A 19 -18.39 4.78 -3.05
N ASP A 20 -18.46 4.40 -1.76
CA ASP A 20 -18.60 5.37 -0.67
C ASP A 20 -17.41 6.33 -0.60
N LYS A 21 -16.17 5.84 -0.75
CA LYS A 21 -14.96 6.68 -0.78
C LYS A 21 -14.95 7.65 -1.96
N ILE A 22 -15.34 7.18 -3.15
CA ILE A 22 -15.53 8.00 -4.36
C ILE A 22 -16.53 9.13 -4.08
N SER A 23 -17.68 8.79 -3.50
CA SER A 23 -18.76 9.76 -3.23
C SER A 23 -18.37 10.82 -2.20
N LYS A 24 -17.54 10.44 -1.22
CA LYS A 24 -17.06 11.33 -0.15
C LYS A 24 -15.80 12.11 -0.53
N GLY A 25 -15.17 11.79 -1.66
CA GLY A 25 -13.90 12.40 -2.07
C GLY A 25 -12.76 12.12 -1.08
N VAL A 26 -12.77 10.95 -0.44
CA VAL A 26 -11.68 10.53 0.45
C VAL A 26 -10.52 10.06 -0.41
N ASP A 27 -9.35 10.65 -0.24
CA ASP A 27 -8.16 10.40 -1.06
C ASP A 27 -6.91 10.01 -0.24
N GLY A 28 -6.98 10.02 1.09
CA GLY A 28 -5.86 9.68 1.97
C GLY A 28 -5.55 8.19 2.06
N ILE A 29 -4.27 7.84 1.92
CA ILE A 29 -3.71 6.50 2.16
C ILE A 29 -2.52 6.57 3.12
N TYR A 30 -2.29 5.49 3.87
CA TYR A 30 -1.24 5.43 4.90
C TYR A 30 -0.15 4.44 4.51
N LEU A 31 1.09 4.89 4.50
CA LEU A 31 2.26 4.14 4.04
C LEU A 31 3.26 3.95 5.18
N SER A 32 3.95 2.81 5.19
CA SER A 32 5.13 2.61 6.03
C SER A 32 6.24 3.60 5.64
N PRO A 33 7.19 3.89 6.54
CA PRO A 33 8.42 4.55 6.13
C PRO A 33 9.09 3.76 4.99
N PRO A 34 9.76 4.43 4.04
CA PRO A 34 10.47 3.74 2.97
C PRO A 34 11.63 2.90 3.51
N PHE A 35 11.81 1.71 2.96
CA PHE A 35 12.88 0.78 3.31
C PHE A 35 13.52 0.19 2.04
N VAL A 36 14.71 -0.39 2.17
CA VAL A 36 15.41 -1.01 1.04
C VAL A 36 15.27 -2.52 1.15
N HIS A 37 14.77 -3.15 0.09
CA HIS A 37 14.69 -4.60 -0.03
C HIS A 37 15.13 -5.04 -1.43
N LYS A 38 16.05 -6.01 -1.52
CA LYS A 38 16.67 -6.46 -2.79
C LYS A 38 17.18 -5.30 -3.66
N GLY A 39 17.75 -4.27 -3.02
CA GLY A 39 18.31 -3.08 -3.68
C GLY A 39 17.27 -2.09 -4.23
N ILE A 40 15.97 -2.28 -3.95
CA ILE A 40 14.88 -1.41 -4.40
C ILE A 40 14.30 -0.68 -3.18
N VAL A 41 14.03 0.61 -3.32
CA VAL A 41 13.32 1.39 -2.31
C VAL A 41 11.84 1.07 -2.38
N LYS A 42 11.29 0.56 -1.29
CA LYS A 42 9.89 0.13 -1.17
C LYS A 42 9.19 0.84 -0.01
N ALA A 43 7.87 0.83 -0.04
CA ALA A 43 7.01 1.15 1.09
C ALA A 43 5.83 0.16 1.08
N VAL A 44 5.17 -0.03 2.23
CA VAL A 44 3.95 -0.84 2.31
C VAL A 44 2.75 0.08 2.54
N LEU A 45 1.66 -0.15 1.82
CA LEU A 45 0.36 0.45 2.09
C LEU A 45 -0.26 -0.27 3.28
N LEU A 46 -0.39 0.46 4.38
CA LEU A 46 -0.84 -0.05 5.66
C LEU A 46 -2.34 0.09 5.83
N ASP A 47 -2.90 1.20 5.34
CA ASP A 47 -4.33 1.45 5.30
C ASP A 47 -4.71 2.36 4.12
N GLY A 48 -5.98 2.31 3.71
CA GLY A 48 -6.50 3.08 2.59
C GLY A 48 -6.56 2.30 1.28
N HIS A 49 -6.61 0.96 1.30
CA HIS A 49 -6.67 0.12 0.10
C HIS A 49 -7.89 0.41 -0.78
N HIS A 50 -9.07 0.56 -0.16
CA HIS A 50 -10.28 1.00 -0.85
C HIS A 50 -10.19 2.45 -1.36
N THR A 51 -9.50 3.32 -0.61
CA THR A 51 -9.24 4.71 -1.03
C THR A 51 -8.32 4.76 -2.24
N LEU A 52 -7.27 3.92 -2.27
CA LEU A 52 -6.37 3.79 -3.41
C LEU A 52 -7.14 3.34 -4.65
N GLU A 53 -8.00 2.33 -4.53
CA GLU A 53 -8.85 1.88 -5.63
C GLU A 53 -9.82 2.97 -6.11
N ALA A 54 -10.46 3.71 -5.18
CA ALA A 54 -11.29 4.85 -5.52
C ALA A 54 -10.51 5.90 -6.32
N CYS A 55 -9.29 6.24 -5.88
CA CYS A 55 -8.41 7.17 -6.57
C CYS A 55 -8.06 6.70 -7.99
N LYS A 56 -7.77 5.41 -8.17
CA LYS A 56 -7.52 4.81 -9.50
C LYS A 56 -8.73 4.99 -10.43
N ARG A 57 -9.93 4.66 -9.96
CA ARG A 57 -11.17 4.77 -10.76
C ARG A 57 -11.50 6.20 -11.15
N GLN A 58 -11.15 7.16 -10.30
CA GLN A 58 -11.33 8.59 -10.56
C GLN A 58 -10.16 9.21 -11.32
N ASN A 59 -9.10 8.44 -11.60
CA ASN A 59 -7.85 8.92 -12.21
C ASN A 59 -7.25 10.13 -11.44
N ILE A 60 -7.27 10.05 -10.11
CA ILE A 60 -6.66 11.05 -9.20
C ILE A 60 -5.52 10.43 -8.42
N LYS A 61 -4.61 11.27 -7.93
CA LYS A 61 -3.52 10.82 -7.05
C LYS A 61 -4.00 10.83 -5.59
N PRO A 62 -3.81 9.74 -4.83
CA PRO A 62 -4.11 9.74 -3.40
C PRO A 62 -3.15 10.66 -2.64
N GLN A 63 -3.62 11.18 -1.51
CA GLN A 63 -2.76 11.86 -0.54
C GLN A 63 -2.00 10.81 0.26
N HIS A 64 -0.67 10.89 0.25
CA HIS A 64 0.19 9.96 0.96
C HIS A 64 0.49 10.46 2.37
N HIS A 65 0.15 9.64 3.36
CA HIS A 65 0.52 9.86 4.75
C HIS A 65 1.52 8.79 5.15
N PHE A 66 2.79 9.17 5.30
CA PHE A 66 3.78 8.28 5.89
C PHE A 66 3.57 8.27 7.40
N ILE A 67 3.35 7.08 7.96
CA ILE A 67 3.26 6.94 9.41
C ILE A 67 4.66 6.85 10.00
N ASP A 68 4.80 7.36 11.22
CA ASP A 68 6.00 7.15 12.02
C ASP A 68 6.04 5.69 12.52
N ASP A 69 7.25 5.15 12.59
CA ASP A 69 7.57 3.75 12.92
C ASP A 69 7.04 3.28 14.28
N ASP A 70 6.81 4.19 15.21
CA ASP A 70 6.33 3.91 16.56
C ASP A 70 4.83 3.50 16.66
N LEU A 71 4.08 3.57 15.55
CA LEU A 71 2.61 3.47 15.59
C LEU A 71 2.03 2.14 15.10
N VAL A 72 2.82 1.25 14.49
CA VAL A 72 2.33 -0.01 13.91
C VAL A 72 3.24 -1.18 14.24
N ASP A 73 2.69 -2.16 14.95
CA ASP A 73 3.36 -3.43 15.27
C ASP A 73 3.81 -4.14 13.99
N GLY A 74 5.01 -4.74 14.01
CA GLY A 74 5.56 -5.54 12.93
C GLY A 74 6.32 -4.74 11.86
N LEU A 75 6.31 -3.40 11.90
CA LEU A 75 7.09 -2.59 10.95
C LEU A 75 8.59 -2.91 10.99
N GLU A 76 9.12 -3.36 12.14
CA GLU A 76 10.50 -3.81 12.31
C GLU A 76 10.91 -4.94 11.34
N LEU A 77 9.93 -5.75 10.89
CA LEU A 77 10.16 -6.82 9.92
C LEU A 77 10.51 -6.27 8.54
N LEU A 78 9.94 -5.11 8.16
CA LEU A 78 10.25 -4.45 6.89
C LEU A 78 11.71 -4.00 6.81
N PHE A 79 12.28 -3.58 7.94
CA PHE A 79 13.67 -3.12 8.03
C PHE A 79 14.67 -4.25 8.25
N SER A 80 14.19 -5.46 8.58
CA SER A 80 15.01 -6.66 8.82
C SER A 80 15.13 -7.58 7.61
N ASP A 81 14.71 -7.11 6.42
CA ASP A 81 14.62 -7.89 5.17
C ASP A 81 13.63 -9.08 5.25
N GLU A 82 12.71 -9.06 6.22
CA GLU A 82 11.68 -10.09 6.43
C GLU A 82 10.31 -9.62 5.91
N ILE A 83 10.30 -8.89 4.79
CA ILE A 83 9.07 -8.34 4.20
C ILE A 83 8.03 -9.42 3.91
N GLU A 84 8.46 -10.61 3.48
CA GLU A 84 7.55 -11.72 3.21
C GLU A 84 6.78 -12.15 4.47
N TRP A 85 7.43 -12.15 5.64
CA TRP A 85 6.78 -12.42 6.94
C TRP A 85 5.81 -11.31 7.32
N TYR A 86 6.19 -10.05 7.13
CA TYR A 86 5.30 -8.92 7.37
C TYR A 86 4.03 -9.03 6.53
N LEU A 87 4.17 -9.30 5.23
CA LEU A 87 3.04 -9.39 4.31
C LEU A 87 2.14 -10.59 4.66
N ASP A 88 2.74 -11.74 5.00
CA ASP A 88 2.00 -12.93 5.44
C ASP A 88 1.19 -12.69 6.73
N TRP A 89 1.72 -11.88 7.65
CA TRP A 89 0.99 -11.44 8.83
C TRP A 89 -0.09 -10.41 8.49
N ALA A 90 0.25 -9.40 7.68
CA ALA A 90 -0.63 -8.26 7.37
C ALA A 90 -1.84 -8.62 6.50
N LYS A 91 -1.76 -9.69 5.69
CA LYS A 91 -2.92 -10.17 4.90
C LYS A 91 -4.05 -10.74 5.77
N GLY A 92 -3.77 -11.07 7.04
CA GLY A 92 -4.74 -11.67 7.96
C GLY A 92 -5.31 -12.99 7.43
N GLU A 93 -6.65 -13.14 7.50
CA GLU A 93 -7.37 -14.32 6.96
C GLU A 93 -7.60 -14.24 5.44
N VAL A 94 -7.20 -13.16 4.79
CA VAL A 94 -7.34 -13.01 3.34
C VAL A 94 -6.19 -13.76 2.67
N GLU A 95 -6.46 -15.01 2.27
CA GLU A 95 -5.54 -15.74 1.41
C GLU A 95 -5.37 -14.98 0.08
N THR A 96 -4.21 -14.37 -0.12
CA THR A 96 -3.80 -13.79 -1.40
C THR A 96 -2.45 -14.36 -1.80
N GLU A 97 -2.35 -14.80 -3.06
CA GLU A 97 -1.11 -15.34 -3.64
C GLU A 97 -0.18 -14.23 -4.15
N TRP A 98 -0.69 -13.00 -4.26
CA TRP A 98 0.05 -11.86 -4.78
C TRP A 98 -0.39 -10.54 -4.12
N TYR A 99 0.53 -9.58 -4.08
CA TYR A 99 0.28 -8.24 -3.56
C TYR A 99 0.33 -7.21 -4.68
N PRO A 100 -0.73 -6.40 -4.89
CA PRO A 100 -0.68 -5.32 -5.85
C PRO A 100 0.49 -4.37 -5.55
N THR A 101 1.28 -4.01 -6.57
CA THR A 101 2.34 -3.01 -6.41
C THR A 101 2.14 -1.83 -7.35
N TYR A 102 2.55 -0.63 -6.94
CA TYR A 102 2.47 0.58 -7.77
C TYR A 102 3.65 1.51 -7.51
N ARG A 103 3.94 2.40 -8.46
CA ARG A 103 4.98 3.41 -8.32
C ARG A 103 4.43 4.64 -7.60
N LEU A 104 5.09 5.04 -6.53
CA LEU A 104 4.76 6.27 -5.84
C LEU A 104 5.03 7.48 -6.75
N TYR A 105 4.08 8.42 -6.79
CA TYR A 105 4.11 9.67 -7.57
C TYR A 105 4.01 9.55 -9.10
N GLU A 106 4.06 8.33 -9.64
CA GLU A 106 3.79 8.06 -11.06
C GLU A 106 2.31 7.69 -11.27
N ASN A 107 1.92 7.40 -12.51
CA ASN A 107 0.59 6.86 -12.79
C ASN A 107 0.43 5.51 -12.06
N ILE A 108 -0.76 5.28 -11.50
CA ILE A 108 -1.06 4.14 -10.61
C ILE A 108 -1.33 2.88 -11.45
N ASP A 109 -0.41 2.53 -12.34
CA ASP A 109 -0.47 1.27 -13.07
C ASP A 109 0.23 0.18 -12.25
N PRO A 110 -0.38 -1.02 -12.10
CA PRO A 110 0.26 -2.11 -11.39
C PRO A 110 1.53 -2.55 -12.11
N ILE A 111 2.62 -2.75 -11.38
CA ILE A 111 3.85 -3.34 -11.90
C ILE A 111 3.85 -4.83 -11.56
N ASN A 112 4.05 -5.68 -12.57
CA ASN A 112 4.46 -7.06 -12.32
C ASN A 112 5.95 -7.04 -11.95
N LEU A 113 6.28 -7.46 -10.73
CA LEU A 113 7.65 -7.70 -10.30
C LEU A 113 8.25 -8.91 -11.00
#